data_AF-A0A6M3XNT0-F1
#
_entry.id   AF-A0A6M3XNT0-F1
#
_cell.length_a   1.000
_cell.length_b   1.000
_cell.length_c   1.000
_cell.angle_alpha   90.00
_cell.angle_beta   90.00
_cell.angle_gamma   90.00
#
_symmetry.space_group_name_H-M   'P 1'
#
loop_
_entity.id
_entity.type
_entity.pdbx_description
1 polymer ?
#
loop_
_entity_poly.entity_id
_entity_poly.type
_entity_poly.pdbx_seq_one_letter_code
_entity_poly.pdbx_strand_id
1 'polypeptide(L)'
;MANRIEFSVSCTPVVSVAVGENVAVDTIANDMQKSLGGSGAVASGEIDPSVTVTFNTFGYTANTVSYRNINTSATTTSFGDVTLFDFCIIKHTGRLYSDATTLGIATTMAIDIYVGTQIICCIRPGEAIVLPLRGKVATITMGARLQSGTTGVALEVFFTG
;
A
#
# COMPACT_ATOMS: atom_id res chain seq x y z
N MET A 1 -2.22 3.16 -28.65
CA MET A 1 -2.50 2.04 -27.72
C MET A 1 -2.75 2.66 -26.36
N ALA A 2 -3.86 2.35 -25.70
CA ALA A 2 -4.12 2.86 -24.35
C ALA A 2 -3.42 1.95 -23.33
N ASN A 3 -2.65 2.54 -22.42
CA ASN A 3 -2.06 1.81 -21.30
C ASN A 3 -3.16 1.44 -20.30
N ARG A 4 -2.97 0.35 -19.55
CA ARG A 4 -3.89 -0.01 -18.46
C ARG A 4 -3.14 -0.68 -17.32
N ILE A 5 -3.69 -0.52 -16.13
CA ILE A 5 -3.22 -1.15 -14.91
C ILE A 5 -4.18 -2.28 -14.59
N GLU A 6 -3.66 -3.49 -14.58
CA GLU A 6 -4.39 -4.69 -14.18
C GLU A 6 -4.03 -5.02 -12.73
N PHE A 7 -5.05 -5.32 -11.93
CA PHE A 7 -4.86 -5.75 -10.56
C PHE A 7 -5.67 -7.01 -10.27
N SER A 8 -5.12 -7.84 -9.40
CA SER A 8 -5.78 -9.02 -8.87
C SER A 8 -5.42 -9.15 -7.39
N VAL A 9 -6.43 -9.24 -6.54
CA VAL A 9 -6.29 -9.49 -5.11
C VAL A 9 -6.90 -10.85 -4.81
N SER A 10 -6.21 -11.66 -4.02
CA SER A 10 -6.72 -12.94 -3.52
C SER A 10 -6.39 -13.09 -2.05
N CYS A 11 -7.36 -13.56 -1.27
CA CYS A 11 -7.26 -13.87 0.13
C CYS A 11 -7.85 -15.26 0.34
N THR A 12 -7.05 -16.20 0.81
CA THR A 12 -7.48 -17.55 1.13
C THR A 12 -7.52 -17.71 2.65
N PRO A 13 -8.70 -17.61 3.28
CA PRO A 13 -8.82 -17.82 4.72
C PRO A 13 -8.53 -19.28 5.06
N VAL A 14 -7.55 -19.52 5.92
CA VAL A 14 -7.12 -20.86 6.32
C VAL A 14 -7.33 -21.09 7.82
N VAL A 15 -7.69 -22.31 8.17
CA VAL A 15 -7.71 -22.82 9.54
C VAL A 15 -6.71 -23.97 9.64
N SER A 16 -5.79 -23.85 10.59
CA SER A 16 -4.84 -24.91 10.91
C SER A 16 -5.50 -25.94 11.82
N VAL A 17 -5.60 -27.18 11.33
CA VAL A 17 -6.09 -28.30 12.12
C VAL A 17 -4.89 -28.94 12.81
N ALA A 18 -4.89 -28.93 14.14
CA ALA A 18 -3.83 -29.53 14.94
C ALA A 18 -3.80 -31.07 14.78
N VAL A 19 -2.64 -31.66 15.08
CA VAL A 19 -2.46 -33.11 15.01
C VAL A 19 -3.40 -33.80 15.99
N GLY A 20 -4.11 -34.81 15.49
CA GLY A 20 -4.94 -35.74 16.25
C GLY A 20 -4.79 -37.15 15.70
N GLU A 21 -5.87 -37.76 15.21
CA GLU A 21 -5.79 -38.98 14.40
C GLU A 21 -5.30 -38.73 12.96
N ASN A 22 -5.29 -37.46 12.52
CA ASN A 22 -4.79 -37.03 11.22
C ASN A 22 -3.55 -36.13 11.37
N VAL A 23 -2.80 -36.01 10.27
CA VAL A 23 -1.66 -35.08 10.13
C VAL A 23 -2.16 -33.64 10.18
N ALA A 24 -1.35 -32.74 10.74
CA ALA A 24 -1.66 -31.31 10.72
C ALA A 24 -1.77 -30.82 9.27
N VAL A 25 -2.89 -30.17 8.95
CA VAL A 25 -3.17 -29.61 7.64
C VAL A 25 -3.82 -28.23 7.78
N ASP A 26 -3.50 -27.34 6.85
CA ASP A 26 -4.23 -26.09 6.67
C ASP A 26 -5.35 -26.32 5.67
N THR A 27 -6.58 -25.98 6.06
CA THR A 27 -7.77 -26.11 5.21
C THR A 27 -8.47 -24.77 5.08
N ILE A 28 -9.26 -24.57 4.02
CA ILE A 28 -10.07 -23.35 3.89
C ILE A 28 -11.05 -23.30 5.07
N ALA A 29 -11.14 -22.13 5.71
CA ALA A 29 -12.05 -21.92 6.83
C ALA A 29 -13.48 -22.30 6.42
N ASN A 30 -14.13 -23.20 7.18
CA ASN A 30 -15.40 -23.83 6.78
C ASN A 30 -16.59 -22.85 6.78
N ASP A 31 -16.46 -21.72 7.47
CA ASP A 31 -17.39 -20.59 7.42
C ASP A 31 -17.26 -19.80 6.10
N MET A 32 -16.05 -19.70 5.56
CA MET A 32 -15.76 -18.96 4.34
C MET A 32 -15.97 -19.79 3.07
N GLN A 33 -15.64 -21.09 3.10
CA GLN A 33 -15.82 -22.10 2.03
C GLN A 33 -15.23 -21.77 0.64
N LYS A 34 -14.57 -20.62 0.49
CA LYS A 34 -13.93 -20.19 -0.76
C LYS A 34 -12.82 -19.18 -0.48
N SER A 35 -11.90 -19.07 -1.42
CA SER A 35 -11.02 -17.90 -1.50
C SER A 35 -11.83 -16.68 -1.90
N LEU A 36 -11.54 -15.55 -1.24
CA LEU A 36 -12.06 -14.25 -1.61
C LEU A 36 -11.09 -13.62 -2.59
N GLY A 37 -11.56 -13.21 -3.76
CA GLY A 37 -10.71 -12.58 -4.75
C GLY A 37 -11.49 -11.65 -5.66
N GLY A 38 -10.76 -10.74 -6.27
CA GLY A 38 -11.28 -9.78 -7.23
C GLY A 38 -10.17 -9.27 -8.12
N SER A 39 -10.49 -9.09 -9.39
CA SER A 39 -9.60 -8.51 -10.37
C SER A 39 -10.28 -7.35 -11.08
N GLY A 40 -9.48 -6.42 -11.59
CA GLY A 40 -9.98 -5.31 -12.37
C GLY A 40 -8.90 -4.72 -13.26
N ALA A 41 -9.35 -3.87 -14.17
CA ALA A 41 -8.47 -3.04 -14.96
C ALA A 41 -8.89 -1.58 -14.79
N VAL A 42 -7.93 -0.72 -14.51
CA VAL A 42 -8.07 0.73 -14.61
C VAL A 42 -7.39 1.13 -15.90
N ALA A 43 -8.12 1.77 -16.81
CA ALA A 43 -7.48 2.40 -17.95
C ALA A 43 -6.58 3.48 -17.38
N SER A 44 -5.26 3.33 -17.50
CA SER A 44 -4.40 4.47 -17.24
C SER A 44 -4.59 5.35 -18.46
N GLY A 45 -5.28 6.47 -18.30
CA GLY A 45 -5.03 7.57 -19.22
C GLY A 45 -3.51 7.79 -19.29
N GLU A 46 -3.00 8.38 -20.37
CA GLU A 46 -1.80 9.18 -20.14
C GLU A 46 -2.08 10.02 -18.91
N ILE A 47 -1.19 9.98 -17.88
CA ILE A 47 -1.28 10.85 -16.69
C ILE A 47 -1.85 12.17 -17.19
N ASP A 48 -3.10 12.49 -16.85
CA ASP A 48 -3.80 13.57 -17.55
C ASP A 48 -2.92 14.82 -17.45
N PRO A 49 -2.36 15.33 -18.55
CA PRO A 49 -1.39 16.41 -18.49
C PRO A 49 -2.04 17.71 -18.00
N SER A 50 -3.38 17.77 -17.92
CA SER A 50 -4.14 18.86 -17.31
C SER A 50 -4.36 18.68 -15.80
N VAL A 51 -4.21 17.46 -15.29
CA VAL A 51 -4.16 17.19 -13.85
C VAL A 51 -2.73 17.41 -13.39
N THR A 52 -2.49 18.61 -12.86
CA THR A 52 -1.29 18.87 -12.06
C THR A 52 -1.42 18.08 -10.75
N VAL A 53 -1.19 16.77 -10.80
CA VAL A 53 -0.88 16.07 -9.56
C VAL A 53 0.52 16.53 -9.21
N THR A 54 0.62 17.37 -8.20
CA THR A 54 1.91 17.63 -7.56
C THR A 54 2.28 16.36 -6.82
N PHE A 55 2.68 15.33 -7.56
CA PHE A 55 3.36 14.18 -7.01
C PHE A 55 4.65 14.74 -6.45
N ASN A 56 4.60 15.07 -5.17
CA ASN A 56 5.79 15.01 -4.39
C ASN A 56 6.29 13.56 -4.60
N THR A 57 7.53 13.46 -5.02
CA THR A 57 8.17 12.44 -5.86
C THR A 57 8.24 11.04 -5.19
N PHE A 58 7.19 10.20 -5.22
CA PHE A 58 7.20 8.90 -4.52
C PHE A 58 6.76 7.72 -5.40
N GLY A 59 7.34 6.54 -5.15
CA GLY A 59 7.12 5.31 -5.91
C GLY A 59 8.18 5.13 -6.98
N TYR A 60 8.11 5.93 -8.05
CA TYR A 60 9.08 5.92 -9.15
C TYR A 60 9.30 7.34 -9.69
N THR A 61 10.55 7.70 -9.96
CA THR A 61 10.94 9.00 -10.50
C THR A 61 12.11 8.83 -11.45
N ALA A 62 11.96 9.33 -12.67
CA ALA A 62 12.98 9.17 -13.72
C ALA A 62 13.50 7.72 -13.83
N ASN A 63 12.57 6.75 -13.82
CA ASN A 63 12.85 5.30 -13.87
C ASN A 63 13.62 4.71 -12.67
N THR A 64 13.73 5.46 -11.57
CA THR A 64 14.35 5.00 -10.33
C THR A 64 13.30 4.94 -9.24
N VAL A 65 13.34 3.92 -8.37
CA VAL A 65 12.45 3.84 -7.21
C VAL A 65 12.67 5.04 -6.30
N SER A 66 11.58 5.62 -5.79
CA SER A 66 11.61 6.67 -4.78
C SER A 66 10.88 6.23 -3.52
N TYR A 67 11.64 5.86 -2.48
CA TYR A 67 11.16 5.52 -1.15
C TYR A 67 10.81 6.77 -0.36
N ARG A 68 9.82 6.62 0.52
CA ARG A 68 9.46 7.62 1.50
C ARG A 68 9.84 7.18 2.90
N ASN A 69 10.45 8.10 3.65
CA ASN A 69 10.77 7.89 5.05
C ASN A 69 9.53 8.07 5.94
N ILE A 70 9.09 7.01 6.60
CA ILE A 70 8.01 7.02 7.58
C ILE A 70 8.59 6.89 8.98
N ASN A 71 8.47 7.96 9.76
CA ASN A 71 8.96 8.01 11.14
C ASN A 71 7.80 7.97 12.14
N THR A 72 8.14 7.75 13.41
CA THR A 72 7.22 8.04 14.52
C THR A 72 7.10 9.55 14.66
N SER A 73 5.87 10.06 14.53
CA SER A 73 5.56 11.48 14.70
C SER A 73 4.14 11.61 15.27
N ALA A 74 3.86 12.76 15.90
CA ALA A 74 2.49 13.12 16.27
C ALA A 74 1.61 13.37 15.02
N THR A 75 2.23 13.81 13.92
CA THR A 75 1.58 14.05 12.64
C THR A 75 1.88 12.93 11.65
N THR A 76 0.93 12.60 10.80
CA THR A 76 1.15 11.67 9.69
C THR A 76 2.15 12.25 8.69
N THR A 77 3.05 11.43 8.17
CA THR A 77 3.81 11.79 6.96
C THR A 77 2.82 11.82 5.79
N SER A 78 2.46 13.02 5.35
CA SER A 78 1.50 13.21 4.25
C SER A 78 2.06 12.67 2.94
N PHE A 79 1.24 11.97 2.17
CA PHE A 79 1.54 11.55 0.80
C PHE A 79 1.42 12.67 -0.23
N GLY A 80 1.00 13.86 0.20
CA GLY A 80 0.57 14.96 -0.65
C GLY A 80 -0.96 15.04 -0.71
N ASP A 81 -1.48 16.19 -1.09
CA ASP A 81 -2.91 16.33 -1.40
C ASP A 81 -3.15 15.76 -2.79
N VAL A 82 -3.89 14.66 -2.86
CA VAL A 82 -4.20 14.00 -4.14
C VAL A 82 -5.62 14.40 -4.52
N THR A 83 -5.74 15.16 -5.60
CA THR A 83 -7.00 15.73 -6.07
C THR A 83 -7.73 14.80 -7.04
N LEU A 84 -7.01 14.01 -7.82
CA LEU A 84 -7.53 13.04 -8.79
C LEU A 84 -6.57 11.87 -8.92
N PHE A 85 -6.99 10.68 -8.50
CA PHE A 85 -6.31 9.42 -8.80
C PHE A 85 -7.32 8.28 -8.84
N ASP A 86 -7.14 7.36 -9.78
CA ASP A 86 -8.01 6.20 -9.95
C ASP A 86 -7.54 5.00 -9.12
N PHE A 87 -6.24 4.94 -8.82
CA PHE A 87 -5.61 3.82 -8.14
C PHE A 87 -4.44 4.25 -7.27
N CYS A 88 -4.34 3.72 -6.07
CA CYS A 88 -3.18 3.89 -5.19
C CYS A 88 -2.69 2.54 -4.67
N ILE A 89 -1.38 2.35 -4.68
CA ILE A 89 -0.69 1.22 -4.06
C ILE A 89 0.26 1.78 -3.02
N ILE A 90 0.17 1.27 -1.80
CA ILE A 90 1.09 1.59 -0.72
C ILE A 90 1.71 0.29 -0.23
N LYS A 91 3.04 0.21 -0.26
CA LYS A 91 3.78 -0.99 0.08
C LYS A 91 4.86 -0.72 1.12
N HIS A 92 4.82 -1.52 2.17
CA HIS A 92 5.85 -1.56 3.18
C HIS A 92 7.02 -2.40 2.66
N THR A 93 8.19 -1.78 2.43
CA THR A 93 9.35 -2.47 1.83
C THR A 93 9.93 -3.58 2.73
N GLY A 94 9.69 -3.48 4.03
CA GLY A 94 10.20 -4.40 5.05
C GLY A 94 11.59 -4.02 5.54
N ARG A 95 12.09 -2.84 5.14
CA ARG A 95 13.41 -2.33 5.50
C ARG A 95 13.33 -0.90 6.04
N LEU A 96 14.33 -0.53 6.82
CA LEU A 96 14.52 0.85 7.27
C LEU A 96 14.84 1.76 6.07
N TYR A 97 14.46 3.01 6.17
CA TYR A 97 14.79 4.02 5.19
C TYR A 97 16.27 4.41 5.31
N SER A 98 17.05 4.27 4.23
CA SER A 98 18.42 4.78 4.16
C SER A 98 18.44 6.09 3.38
N ASP A 99 17.96 6.07 2.14
CA ASP A 99 17.75 7.25 1.32
C ASP A 99 16.57 7.00 0.34
N ALA A 100 16.30 7.98 -0.54
CA ALA A 100 15.17 7.91 -1.46
C ALA A 100 15.28 6.73 -2.46
N THR A 101 16.47 6.19 -2.69
CA THR A 101 16.72 5.14 -3.69
C THR A 101 17.31 3.86 -3.09
N THR A 102 17.67 3.88 -1.81
CA THR A 102 18.36 2.78 -1.12
C THR A 102 17.58 2.33 0.12
N LEU A 103 17.40 1.02 0.24
CA LEU A 103 16.85 0.40 1.43
C LEU A 103 17.95 0.11 2.45
N GLY A 104 17.64 0.33 3.73
CA GLY A 104 18.49 -0.04 4.85
C GLY A 104 18.32 -1.51 5.25
N ILE A 105 18.54 -1.79 6.54
CA ILE A 105 18.40 -3.14 7.10
C ILE A 105 16.92 -3.57 7.23
N ALA A 106 16.67 -4.86 7.38
CA ALA A 106 15.34 -5.40 7.64
C ALA A 106 14.73 -4.85 8.95
N THR A 107 13.42 -4.69 8.99
CA THR A 107 12.67 -4.22 10.15
C THR A 107 11.42 -5.05 10.40
N THR A 108 10.96 -5.06 11.66
CA THR A 108 9.70 -5.68 12.11
C THR A 108 8.60 -4.65 12.38
N MET A 109 8.91 -3.36 12.25
CA MET A 109 7.99 -2.27 12.59
C MET A 109 6.82 -2.21 11.61
N ALA A 110 5.63 -1.86 12.10
CA ALA A 110 4.43 -1.73 11.28
C ALA A 110 4.05 -0.25 11.06
N ILE A 111 3.37 0.01 9.95
CA ILE A 111 2.94 1.34 9.53
C ILE A 111 1.42 1.41 9.52
N ASP A 112 0.87 2.46 10.12
CA ASP A 112 -0.54 2.82 9.99
C ASP A 112 -0.74 3.73 8.78
N ILE A 113 -1.74 3.41 7.95
CA ILE A 113 -2.16 4.21 6.81
C ILE A 113 -3.41 5.00 7.17
N TYR A 114 -3.38 6.29 6.86
CA TYR A 114 -4.42 7.25 7.19
C TYR A 114 -5.10 7.78 5.94
N VAL A 115 -6.41 7.98 6.05
CA VAL A 115 -7.21 8.82 5.17
C VAL A 115 -7.89 9.87 6.03
N GLY A 116 -7.54 11.14 5.82
CA GLY A 116 -7.83 12.21 6.77
C GLY A 116 -7.21 11.91 8.13
N THR A 117 -8.06 11.84 9.17
CA THR A 117 -7.64 11.52 10.55
C THR A 117 -7.81 10.04 10.91
N GLN A 118 -8.40 9.24 10.02
CA GLN A 118 -8.77 7.86 10.33
C GLN A 118 -7.69 6.89 9.85
N ILE A 119 -7.34 5.93 10.71
CA ILE A 119 -6.55 4.76 10.31
C ILE A 119 -7.46 3.85 9.48
N ILE A 120 -7.07 3.55 8.25
CA ILE A 120 -7.81 2.62 7.37
C ILE A 120 -7.22 1.22 7.40
N CYS A 121 -5.91 1.10 7.64
CA CYS A 121 -5.23 -0.18 7.81
C CYS A 121 -3.89 -0.01 8.51
N CYS A 122 -3.40 -1.12 9.03
CA CYS A 122 -2.01 -1.28 9.45
C CYS A 122 -1.34 -2.28 8.49
N ILE A 123 -0.16 -1.94 7.98
CA ILE A 123 0.65 -2.80 7.11
C ILE A 123 1.97 -3.17 7.82
N ARG A 124 2.27 -4.46 7.86
CA ARG A 124 3.51 -5.03 8.40
C ARG A 124 4.60 -5.11 7.33
N PRO A 125 5.85 -5.44 7.71
CA PRO A 125 6.94 -5.67 6.76
C PRO A 125 6.58 -6.61 5.61
N GLY A 126 6.67 -6.10 4.38
CA GLY A 126 6.37 -6.84 3.15
C GLY A 126 4.89 -6.80 2.73
N GLU A 127 4.00 -6.26 3.56
CA GLU A 127 2.59 -6.11 3.23
C GLU A 127 2.34 -4.85 2.39
N ALA A 128 1.21 -4.85 1.68
CA ALA A 128 0.76 -3.73 0.87
C ALA A 128 -0.76 -3.56 0.96
N ILE A 129 -1.22 -2.34 0.74
CA ILE A 129 -2.63 -2.02 0.53
C ILE A 129 -2.81 -1.42 -0.86
N VAL A 130 -3.94 -1.76 -1.48
CA VAL A 130 -4.37 -1.25 -2.77
C VAL A 130 -5.72 -0.57 -2.60
N LEU A 131 -5.82 0.67 -3.07
CA LEU A 131 -7.00 1.52 -2.93
C LEU A 131 -7.47 1.97 -4.32
N PRO A 132 -8.48 1.29 -4.90
CA PRO A 132 -9.15 1.79 -6.08
C PRO A 132 -10.09 2.95 -5.68
N LEU A 133 -9.90 4.12 -6.28
CA LEU A 133 -10.64 5.35 -5.92
C LEU A 133 -11.26 6.06 -7.13
N ARG A 134 -11.48 5.31 -8.22
CA ARG A 134 -12.04 5.78 -9.49
C ARG A 134 -13.24 6.71 -9.30
N GLY A 135 -13.15 7.92 -9.87
CA GLY A 135 -14.25 8.89 -9.94
C GLY A 135 -14.45 9.78 -8.71
N LYS A 136 -13.50 9.83 -7.76
CA LYS A 136 -13.54 10.82 -6.66
C LYS A 136 -12.99 12.18 -7.14
N VAL A 137 -13.82 13.22 -7.05
CA VAL A 137 -13.51 14.62 -7.45
C VAL A 137 -13.17 15.52 -6.24
N ALA A 138 -12.92 14.93 -5.07
CA ALA A 138 -12.61 15.68 -3.85
C ALA A 138 -11.18 15.38 -3.39
N THR A 139 -10.44 16.40 -2.96
CA THR A 139 -9.11 16.25 -2.36
C THR A 139 -9.15 15.23 -1.23
N ILE A 140 -8.35 14.17 -1.36
CA ILE A 140 -8.17 13.18 -0.30
C ILE A 140 -6.79 13.42 0.30
N THR A 141 -6.77 13.74 1.60
CA THR A 141 -5.52 13.77 2.37
C THR A 141 -5.21 12.35 2.83
N MET A 142 -4.07 11.83 2.39
CA MET A 142 -3.56 10.53 2.82
C MET A 142 -2.21 10.65 3.48
N GLY A 143 -1.89 9.73 4.36
CA GLY A 143 -0.56 9.69 4.96
C GLY A 143 -0.27 8.38 5.66
N ALA A 144 0.95 8.28 6.19
CA ALA A 144 1.38 7.15 6.99
C ALA A 144 2.07 7.59 8.27
N ARG A 145 2.04 6.71 9.26
CA ARG A 145 2.77 6.89 10.51
C ARG A 145 3.34 5.56 10.97
N LEU A 146 4.56 5.59 11.48
CA LEU A 146 5.16 4.44 12.12
C LEU A 146 4.48 4.22 13.49
N GLN A 147 4.10 2.98 13.80
CA GLN A 147 3.45 2.67 15.08
C GLN A 147 4.39 2.84 16.27
N SER A 148 5.66 2.44 16.10
CA SER A 148 6.66 2.42 17.16
C SER A 148 8.08 2.43 16.59
N GLY A 149 9.05 2.81 17.42
CA GLY A 149 10.46 2.92 17.02
C GLY A 149 10.92 4.36 16.82
N THR A 150 12.21 4.54 16.55
CA THR A 150 12.83 5.86 16.36
C THR A 150 13.52 5.99 15.01
N THR A 151 13.59 4.90 14.24
CA THR A 151 14.22 4.86 12.92
C THR A 151 13.15 4.73 11.85
N GLY A 152 13.33 5.52 10.80
CA GLY A 152 12.42 5.57 9.67
C GLY A 152 12.29 4.27 8.90
N VAL A 153 11.08 3.96 8.44
CA VAL A 153 10.81 2.83 7.56
C VAL A 153 10.61 3.31 6.13
N ALA A 154 11.15 2.57 5.16
CA ALA A 154 10.98 2.86 3.74
C ALA A 154 9.62 2.37 3.24
N LEU A 155 8.84 3.30 2.67
CA LEU A 155 7.54 3.04 2.07
C LEU A 155 7.59 3.35 0.57
N GLU A 156 7.08 2.43 -0.25
CA GLU A 156 6.79 2.66 -1.67
C GLU A 156 5.33 3.12 -1.79
N VAL A 157 5.08 4.26 -2.41
CA VAL A 157 3.72 4.77 -2.65
C VAL A 157 3.59 5.10 -4.12
N PHE A 158 2.59 4.54 -4.77
CA PHE A 158 2.32 4.72 -6.19
C PHE A 158 0.87 5.16 -6.37
N PHE A 159 0.66 6.16 -7.21
CA PHE A 159 -0.63 6.70 -7.57
C PHE A 159 -0.77 6.73 -9.09
N THR A 160 -1.99 6.58 -9.58
CA THR A 160 -2.29 6.60 -11.01
C THR A 160 -3.42 7.58 -11.26
N GLY A 161 -3.21 8.51 -12.18
CA GLY A 161 -4.24 9.38 -12.72
C GLY A 161 -4.90 8.78 -13.95
#